data_AF-A0A962M521-F1
#
_entry.id   AF-A0A962M521-F1
#
_cell.length_a   1.000
_cell.length_b   1.000
_cell.length_c   1.000
_cell.angle_alpha   90.00
_cell.angle_beta   90.00
_cell.angle_gamma   90.00
#
_symmetry.space_group_name_H-M   'P 1'
#
loop_
_entity.id
_entity.type
_entity.pdbx_description
1 polymer ?
#
loop_
_entity_poly.entity_id
_entity_poly.type
_entity_poly.pdbx_seq_one_letter_code
_entity_poly.pdbx_strand_id
1 'polypeptide(L)' 'YCHGDGFRTGGVTPDLRWSTAQVHDMWQEIVIGGALEARGMVSFRDYVSTDDAEAIRQYALSEANRLYREQHPPHDE' A
#
# COMPACT_ATOMS: atom_id res chain seq x y z
N TYR A 1 12.98 -1.97 6.97
CA TYR A 1 11.77 -1.31 6.45
C TYR A 1 11.21 -2.19 5.34
N CYS A 2 9.96 -2.66 5.43
CA CYS A 2 9.43 -3.65 4.47
C CYS A 2 9.01 -3.00 3.14
N HIS A 3 8.17 -1.96 3.10
CA HIS A 3 7.58 -1.47 1.84
C HIS A 3 8.29 -0.27 1.17
N GLY A 4 9.50 0.09 1.59
CA GLY A 4 10.17 1.37 1.29
C GLY A 4 9.43 2.69 1.67
N ASP A 5 10.18 3.78 1.80
CA ASP A 5 9.61 5.11 2.10
C ASP A 5 8.68 5.59 0.96
N GLY A 6 7.52 6.15 1.31
CA GLY A 6 6.44 6.43 0.35
C GLY A 6 6.08 5.22 -0.53
N PHE A 7 6.17 4.01 0.04
CA PHE A 7 5.99 2.72 -0.62
C PHE A 7 6.98 2.40 -1.75
N ARG A 8 8.15 3.06 -1.78
CA ARG A 8 9.23 2.84 -2.76
C ARG A 8 10.19 1.75 -2.29
N THR A 9 9.85 0.49 -2.55
CA THR A 9 10.71 -0.65 -2.22
C THR A 9 11.80 -0.94 -3.26
N GLY A 10 12.90 -1.56 -2.84
CA GLY A 10 13.95 -2.06 -3.73
C GLY A 10 13.64 -3.40 -4.41
N GLY A 11 12.40 -3.88 -4.31
CA GLY A 11 11.92 -5.09 -4.99
C GLY A 11 11.93 -6.39 -4.17
N VAL A 12 12.38 -6.36 -2.91
CA VAL A 12 12.35 -7.53 -2.01
C VAL A 12 10.93 -7.84 -1.52
N THR A 13 10.11 -6.80 -1.40
CA THR A 13 8.71 -6.86 -0.97
C THR A 13 7.83 -6.18 -2.04
N PRO A 14 6.51 -6.41 -2.02
CA PRO A 14 5.61 -5.72 -2.95
C PRO A 14 5.65 -4.20 -2.81
N ASP A 15 5.67 -3.50 -3.94
CA ASP A 15 5.48 -2.04 -4.01
C ASP A 15 3.98 -1.74 -3.97
N LEU A 16 3.53 -1.10 -2.89
CA LEU A 16 2.10 -0.89 -2.65
C LEU A 16 1.47 0.12 -3.62
N ARG A 17 2.27 0.91 -4.35
CA ARG A 17 1.78 1.84 -5.37
C ARG A 17 1.23 1.12 -6.60
N TRP A 18 1.59 -0.15 -6.76
CA TRP A 18 1.12 -1.04 -7.83
C TRP A 18 0.12 -2.09 -7.34
N SER A 19 -0.45 -1.89 -6.15
CA SER A 19 -1.47 -2.79 -5.60
C SER A 19 -2.68 -2.89 -6.54
N THR A 20 -3.22 -4.10 -6.67
CA THR A 20 -4.43 -4.33 -7.47
C THR A 20 -5.68 -3.91 -6.71
N ALA A 21 -6.81 -3.75 -7.41
CA ALA A 21 -8.11 -3.51 -6.78
C ALA A 21 -8.43 -4.55 -5.69
N GLN A 22 -8.16 -5.84 -5.97
CA GLN A 22 -8.33 -6.92 -5.01
C GLN A 22 -7.53 -6.72 -3.71
N VAL A 23 -6.28 -6.23 -3.79
CA VAL A 23 -5.47 -5.92 -2.60
C VAL A 23 -6.09 -4.79 -1.80
N HIS A 24 -6.64 -3.77 -2.48
CA HIS A 24 -7.36 -2.68 -1.83
C HIS A 24 -8.66 -3.15 -1.17
N ASP A 25 -9.38 -4.10 -1.76
CA ASP A 25 -10.61 -4.65 -1.19
C ASP A 25 -10.32 -5.52 0.04
N MET A 26 -9.19 -6.25 0.03
CA MET A 26 -8.75 -7.09 1.14
C MET A 26 -7.90 -6.34 2.18
N TRP A 27 -7.80 -5.01 2.09
CA TRP A 27 -6.82 -4.25 2.87
C TRP A 27 -6.92 -4.48 4.38
N GLN A 28 -8.14 -4.45 4.91
CA GLN A 28 -8.40 -4.69 6.33
C GLN A 28 -8.06 -6.12 6.74
N GLU A 29 -8.41 -7.11 5.91
CA GLU A 29 -8.08 -8.52 6.17
C GLU A 29 -6.56 -8.75 6.17
N ILE A 30 -5.81 -8.01 5.37
CA ILE A 30 -4.34 -8.11 5.32
C ILE A 30 -3.71 -7.41 6.52
N VAL A 31 -4.02 -6.13 6.74
CA VAL A 31 -3.32 -5.29 7.73
C VAL A 31 -3.79 -5.57 9.15
N ILE A 32 -5.09 -5.79 9.36
CA ILE A 32 -5.67 -6.07 10.68
C ILE A 32 -5.89 -7.57 10.83
N GLY A 33 -6.49 -8.22 9.83
CA GLY A 33 -6.86 -9.63 9.90
C GLY A 33 -5.69 -10.62 9.76
N GLY A 34 -4.50 -10.17 9.37
CA GLY A 34 -3.32 -11.03 9.22
C GLY A 34 -3.42 -12.06 8.09
N ALA A 35 -4.25 -11.82 7.07
CA ALA A 35 -4.49 -12.77 5.97
C ALA A 35 -3.20 -13.22 5.23
N LEU A 36 -2.12 -12.45 5.33
CA LEU A 36 -0.83 -12.73 4.70
C LEU A 36 0.30 -13.01 5.71
N GLU A 37 -0.01 -13.29 6.99
CA GLU A 37 0.99 -13.57 8.03
C GLU A 37 1.90 -14.75 7.69
N ALA A 38 1.33 -15.84 7.15
CA ALA A 38 2.08 -17.01 6.72
C ALA A 38 3.08 -16.71 5.58
N ARG A 39 2.94 -15.56 4.91
CA ARG A 39 3.86 -15.07 3.87
C ARG A 39 4.76 -13.93 4.36
N GLY A 40 4.77 -13.65 5.66
CA GLY A 40 5.64 -12.66 6.30
C GLY A 40 5.06 -11.25 6.42
N MET A 41 3.80 -11.01 6.02
CA MET A 41 3.11 -9.74 6.29
C MET A 41 2.37 -9.84 7.62
N VAL A 42 2.98 -9.33 8.68
CA VAL A 42 2.44 -9.37 10.04
C VAL A 42 1.12 -8.59 10.16
N SER A 43 0.21 -9.03 11.02
CA SER A 43 -0.90 -8.19 11.46
C SER A 43 -0.39 -7.02 12.29
N PHE A 44 -1.02 -5.87 12.11
CA PHE A 44 -0.78 -4.65 12.87
C PHE A 44 -1.92 -4.34 13.85
N ARG A 45 -2.86 -5.27 14.06
CA ARG A 45 -4.08 -5.05 14.86
C ARG A 45 -3.83 -4.49 16.27
N ASP A 46 -2.69 -4.81 16.87
CA ASP A 46 -2.35 -4.38 18.23
C ASP A 46 -1.76 -2.96 18.27
N TYR A 47 -1.48 -2.36 17.11
CA TYR A 47 -0.80 -1.06 16.96
C TYR A 47 -1.55 -0.05 16.08
N VAL A 48 -2.45 -0.51 15.23
CA VAL A 48 -3.12 0.27 14.19
C VAL A 48 -4.60 -0.06 14.23
N SER A 49 -5.46 0.96 14.27
CA SER A 49 -6.92 0.77 14.21
C SER A 49 -7.39 0.47 12.78
N THR A 50 -8.64 0.05 12.60
CA THR A 50 -9.24 -0.11 11.26
C THR A 50 -9.26 1.20 10.48
N ASP A 51 -9.45 2.33 11.18
CA ASP A 51 -9.50 3.66 10.58
C ASP A 51 -8.10 4.12 10.16
N ASP A 52 -7.07 3.84 10.97
CA ASP A 52 -5.68 4.08 10.60
C ASP A 52 -5.28 3.20 9.40
N ALA A 53 -5.69 1.93 9.38
CA ALA A 53 -5.44 1.04 8.25
C ALA A 53 -6.08 1.60 6.96
N GLU A 54 -7.30 2.12 7.03
CA GLU A 54 -7.94 2.80 5.90
C GLU A 54 -7.19 4.08 5.51
N ALA A 55 -6.74 4.88 6.47
CA ALA A 55 -5.92 6.07 6.18
C ALA A 55 -4.62 5.70 5.44
N ILE A 56 -3.97 4.59 5.81
CA ILE A 56 -2.79 4.07 5.11
C ILE A 56 -3.16 3.60 3.68
N ARG A 57 -4.33 2.97 3.49
CA ARG A 57 -4.83 2.62 2.15
C ARG A 57 -5.01 3.86 1.27
N GLN A 58 -5.59 4.92 1.82
CA GLN A 58 -5.75 6.20 1.12
C GLN A 58 -4.40 6.83 0.79
N TYR A 59 -3.45 6.76 1.72
CA TYR A 59 -2.09 7.20 1.47
C TYR A 59 -1.41 6.40 0.33
N ALA A 60 -1.60 5.08 0.28
CA ALA A 60 -1.08 4.24 -0.81
C ALA A 60 -1.66 4.63 -2.18
N LEU A 61 -2.97 4.88 -2.25
CA LEU A 61 -3.61 5.41 -3.46
C LEU A 61 -3.07 6.79 -3.86
N SER A 62 -2.82 7.66 -2.89
CA SER A 62 -2.24 8.99 -3.15
C SER A 62 -0.85 8.90 -3.77
N GLU A 63 -0.01 7.97 -3.29
CA GLU A 63 1.32 7.70 -3.82
C GLU A 63 1.27 7.04 -5.20
N ALA A 64 0.32 6.13 -5.43
CA ALA A 64 0.07 5.55 -6.76
C ALA A 64 -0.33 6.62 -7.78
N ASN A 65 -1.26 7.52 -7.40
CA ASN A 65 -1.67 8.64 -8.24
C ASN A 65 -0.53 9.63 -8.51
N ARG A 66 0.34 9.87 -7.51
CA ARG A 66 1.54 10.68 -7.67
C ARG A 66 2.49 10.04 -8.68
N LEU A 67 2.77 8.75 -8.54
CA LEU A 67 3.60 8.00 -9.47
C LEU A 67 3.04 8.02 -10.90
N TYR A 68 1.72 7.87 -11.06
CA TYR A 68 1.07 7.94 -12.36
C TYR A 68 1.32 9.29 -13.05
N ARG A 69 1.15 10.41 -12.32
CA ARG A 69 1.42 11.76 -12.86
C ARG A 69 2.89 12.00 -13.17
N GLU A 70 3.80 11.44 -12.37
CA GLU A 70 5.25 11.50 -12.62
C GLU A 70 5.62 10.75 -13.92
N GLN A 71 4.97 9.62 -14.19
CA GLN A 71 5.19 8.81 -15.41
C GLN A 71 4.48 9.37 -16.65
N HIS A 72 3.38 10.09 -16.46
CA HIS A 72 2.57 10.71 -17.51
C HIS A 72 2.55 12.22 -17.29
N PRO A 73 3.68 12.91 -17.47
CA PRO A 73 3.72 14.36 -17.34
C PRO A 73 2.73 14.98 -18.34
N PRO A 74 2.08 16.10 -17.98
CA PRO A 74 1.24 16.81 -18.93
C PRO A 74 2.09 17.17 -20.15
N HIS A 75 1.59 16.84 -21.34
CA HIS A 75 2.17 17.32 -22.57
C HIS A 75 1.66 18.74 -22.78
N ASP A 76 2.56 19.73 -22.81
CA ASP A 76 2.22 21.08 -23.23
C ASP A 76 1.76 21.00 -24.71
N GLU A 77 0.52 21.38 -24.98
CA GLU A 77 -0.06 21.55 -26.33
C GLU A 77 0.23 22.94 -26.91
#